data_AF-A0A4V6WYX9-F1
#
_entry.id   AF-A0A4V6WYX9-F1
#
_cell.length_a   1.000
_cell.length_b   1.000
_cell.length_c   1.000
_cell.angle_alpha   90.00
_cell.angle_beta   90.00
_cell.angle_gamma   90.00
#
_symmetry.space_group_name_H-M   'P 1'
#
loop_
_entity.id
_entity.type
_entity.pdbx_description
1 polymer ?
#
loop_
_entity_poly.entity_id
_entity_poly.type
_entity_poly.pdbx_seq_one_letter_code
_entity_poly.pdbx_strand_id
1 'polypeptide(L)'
;MRTLPVLILPLLLALSTFSFSAQASESWWLRTLFNSDPTQPSSQNYINDIELMDCGEVEGTLLCSGLTQYYDLDVYVELELGDSSVEVVRLNLPYSNLSYTKLQAYLRQDGFALSSIRIGEDDFDVVAQLEQAKREGVGYDKVDKQLVEFINSPHHSSEQMSVWSVPNSSSSSSRSSAPWIQLHSDGDNLTVELNRF
;
A
#
# COMPACT_ATOMS: atom_id res chain seq x y z
N MET A 1 40.44 53.62 5.63
CA MET A 1 39.44 52.90 4.80
C MET A 1 39.41 51.44 5.22
N ARG A 2 38.45 51.03 6.07
CA ARG A 2 38.25 49.64 6.51
C ARG A 2 36.81 49.49 7.01
N THR A 3 35.87 49.26 6.11
CA THR A 3 34.44 49.04 6.44
C THR A 3 33.86 47.79 5.75
N LEU A 4 34.70 46.95 5.14
CA LEU A 4 34.23 45.76 4.42
C LEU A 4 33.81 44.52 5.26
N PRO A 5 34.15 44.31 6.55
CA PRO A 5 33.79 43.06 7.21
C PRO A 5 32.38 43.06 7.82
N VAL A 6 31.72 44.22 7.91
CA VAL A 6 30.45 44.37 8.66
C VAL A 6 29.23 43.88 7.88
N LEU A 7 29.34 43.76 6.54
CA LEU A 7 28.23 43.34 5.67
C LEU A 7 28.17 41.83 5.42
N ILE A 8 29.19 41.06 5.80
CA ILE A 8 29.25 39.61 5.53
C ILE A 8 28.37 38.84 6.53
N LEU A 9 28.35 39.26 7.79
CA LEU A 9 27.58 38.62 8.86
C LEU A 9 26.05 38.69 8.66
N PRO A 10 25.44 39.85 8.30
CA PRO A 10 24.00 39.90 8.02
C PRO A 10 23.63 39.16 6.73
N LEU A 11 24.55 39.08 5.76
CA LEU A 11 24.35 38.32 4.52
C LEU A 11 24.28 36.81 4.79
N LEU A 12 25.17 36.28 5.64
CA LEU A 12 25.17 34.86 6.03
C LEU A 12 23.93 34.48 6.86
N LEU A 13 23.46 35.37 7.73
CA LEU A 13 22.22 35.17 8.50
C LEU A 13 20.95 35.15 7.62
N ALA A 14 20.93 35.93 6.54
CA ALA A 14 19.84 35.91 5.56
C ALA A 14 19.85 34.66 4.66
N LEU A 15 21.01 34.04 4.45
CA LEU A 15 21.12 32.78 3.68
C LEU A 15 20.60 31.57 4.46
N SER A 16 20.71 31.56 5.79
CA SER A 16 20.16 30.48 6.63
C SER A 16 18.63 30.44 6.68
N THR A 17 17.92 31.54 6.40
CA THR A 17 16.44 31.58 6.38
C THR A 17 15.83 31.00 5.11
N PHE A 18 16.64 30.72 4.08
CA PHE A 18 16.22 29.98 2.89
C PHE A 18 16.67 28.53 2.91
N SER A 19 16.85 27.96 4.11
CA SER A 19 16.93 26.51 4.26
C SER A 19 15.54 25.95 3.96
N PHE A 20 15.28 25.68 2.67
CA PHE A 20 14.18 24.81 2.29
C PHE A 20 14.45 23.48 2.97
N SER A 21 13.68 23.15 4.00
CA SER A 21 13.58 21.77 4.46
C SER A 21 13.13 20.98 3.23
N ALA A 22 14.02 20.19 2.65
CA ALA A 22 13.65 19.12 1.76
C ALA A 22 12.85 18.14 2.63
N GLN A 23 11.56 18.41 2.79
CA GLN A 23 10.66 17.36 3.23
C GLN A 23 10.72 16.34 2.11
N ALA A 24 11.17 15.12 2.44
CA ALA A 24 10.95 13.97 1.59
C ALA A 24 9.43 13.80 1.52
N SER A 25 8.81 14.50 0.57
CA SER A 25 7.42 14.25 0.22
C SER A 25 7.40 12.88 -0.41
N GLU A 26 6.52 12.01 0.07
CA GLU A 26 6.19 10.76 -0.58
C GLU A 26 6.02 10.97 -2.09
N SER A 27 6.60 10.09 -2.89
CA SER A 27 6.56 10.18 -4.34
C SER A 27 5.12 10.34 -4.82
N TRP A 28 4.88 11.29 -5.73
CA TRP A 28 3.52 11.61 -6.19
C TRP A 28 2.82 10.37 -6.77
N TRP A 29 3.59 9.50 -7.43
CA TRP A 29 3.10 8.30 -8.08
C TRP A 29 2.56 7.32 -7.03
N LEU A 30 3.30 7.06 -5.94
CA LEU A 30 2.94 6.12 -4.88
C LEU A 30 1.64 6.54 -4.17
N ARG A 31 1.54 7.83 -3.82
CA ARG A 31 0.34 8.39 -3.18
C ARG A 31 -0.92 8.21 -4.03
N THR A 32 -0.76 8.17 -5.35
CA THR A 32 -1.87 8.03 -6.29
C THR A 32 -2.30 6.56 -6.46
N LEU A 33 -1.43 5.59 -6.16
CA LEU A 33 -1.72 4.15 -6.25
C LEU A 33 -2.69 3.64 -5.18
N PHE A 34 -2.80 4.31 -4.04
CA PHE A 34 -3.79 3.95 -3.02
C PHE A 34 -4.97 4.92 -2.97
N ASN A 35 -4.92 6.00 -3.76
CA ASN A 35 -6.04 6.92 -3.89
C ASN A 35 -7.16 6.26 -4.73
N SER A 36 -8.37 6.25 -4.17
CA SER A 36 -9.61 5.79 -4.81
C SER A 36 -10.26 6.84 -5.73
N ASP A 37 -9.49 7.84 -6.18
CA ASP A 37 -9.95 8.81 -7.17
C ASP A 37 -10.23 8.11 -8.52
N PRO A 38 -11.40 8.31 -9.14
CA PRO A 38 -11.73 7.71 -10.43
C PRO A 38 -10.83 8.19 -11.57
N THR A 39 -10.13 9.32 -11.42
CA THR A 39 -9.22 9.86 -12.42
C THR A 39 -7.79 9.41 -12.15
N GLN A 40 -7.41 8.30 -12.77
CA GLN A 40 -6.05 7.77 -12.68
C GLN A 40 -5.09 8.52 -13.62
N PRO A 41 -3.82 8.74 -13.23
CA PRO A 41 -2.79 9.19 -14.15
C PRO A 41 -2.62 8.17 -15.29
N SER A 42 -2.27 8.66 -16.48
CA SER A 42 -2.03 7.77 -17.62
C SER A 42 -0.74 6.97 -17.44
N SER A 43 -0.63 5.81 -18.09
CA SER A 43 0.60 5.01 -18.11
C SER A 43 1.83 5.84 -18.51
N GLN A 44 1.66 6.79 -19.45
CA GLN A 44 2.74 7.69 -19.88
C GLN A 44 3.26 8.60 -18.77
N ASN A 45 2.42 9.01 -17.82
CA ASN A 45 2.88 9.81 -16.67
C ASN A 45 3.84 9.01 -15.78
N TYR A 46 3.60 7.71 -15.62
CA TYR A 46 4.48 6.82 -14.85
C TYR A 46 5.77 6.51 -15.62
N ILE A 47 5.68 6.26 -16.93
CA ILE A 47 6.87 5.99 -17.78
C ILE A 47 7.85 7.18 -17.77
N ASN A 48 7.32 8.40 -17.70
CA ASN A 48 8.14 9.62 -17.70
C ASN A 48 8.68 9.99 -16.31
N ASP A 49 8.37 9.23 -15.27
CA ASP A 49 8.84 9.52 -13.93
C ASP A 49 10.33 9.15 -13.76
N ILE A 50 11.06 9.94 -12.98
CA ILE A 50 12.51 9.77 -12.80
C ILE A 50 12.87 8.71 -11.75
N GLU A 51 11.93 8.34 -10.88
CA GLU A 51 12.13 7.36 -9.80
C GLU A 51 11.73 5.94 -10.21
N LEU A 52 11.08 5.81 -11.37
CA LEU A 52 10.64 4.56 -11.95
C LEU A 52 11.56 4.17 -13.12
N MET A 53 11.92 2.91 -13.17
CA MET A 53 12.77 2.34 -14.21
C MET A 53 12.01 1.24 -14.94
N ASP A 54 12.15 1.17 -16.25
CA ASP A 54 11.63 0.04 -17.02
C ASP A 54 12.42 -1.23 -16.66
N CYS A 55 11.70 -2.23 -16.16
CA CYS A 55 12.26 -3.51 -15.71
C CYS A 55 11.53 -4.71 -16.34
N GLY A 56 10.63 -4.46 -17.30
CA GLY A 56 9.90 -5.51 -17.99
C GLY A 56 10.71 -6.18 -19.10
N GLU A 57 10.27 -7.36 -19.52
CA GLU A 57 10.80 -7.99 -20.73
C GLU A 57 10.38 -7.21 -22.00
N VAL A 58 9.22 -6.56 -21.93
CA VAL A 58 8.68 -5.71 -22.99
C VAL A 58 8.70 -4.26 -22.50
N GLU A 59 9.32 -3.39 -23.28
CA GLU A 59 9.44 -1.96 -22.96
C GLU A 59 8.07 -1.32 -22.72
N GLY A 60 7.95 -0.56 -21.64
CA GLY A 60 6.74 0.16 -21.26
C GLY A 60 5.63 -0.69 -20.66
N THR A 61 5.90 -1.94 -20.25
CA THR A 61 4.90 -2.83 -19.64
C THR A 61 5.05 -3.01 -18.14
N LEU A 62 6.26 -2.92 -17.60
CA LEU A 62 6.54 -3.07 -16.17
C LEU A 62 7.56 -2.02 -15.72
N LEU A 63 7.16 -1.22 -14.74
CA LEU A 63 8.05 -0.24 -14.10
C LEU A 63 8.39 -0.68 -12.68
N CYS A 64 9.66 -0.53 -12.30
CA CYS A 64 10.15 -0.83 -10.96
C CYS A 64 10.68 0.44 -10.30
N SER A 65 10.43 0.59 -9.00
CA SER A 65 11.07 1.61 -8.19
C SER A 65 12.42 1.13 -7.64
N GLY A 66 13.28 2.08 -7.27
CA GLY A 66 14.30 1.82 -6.25
C GLY A 66 13.69 1.56 -4.87
N LEU A 67 14.50 1.56 -3.82
CA LEU A 67 13.99 1.52 -2.45
C LEU A 67 13.21 2.82 -2.17
N THR A 68 11.94 2.69 -1.81
CA THR A 68 11.06 3.81 -1.45
C THR A 68 10.31 3.48 -0.15
N GLN A 69 9.44 4.39 0.30
CA GLN A 69 8.71 4.25 1.56
C GLN A 69 7.21 4.24 1.35
N TYR A 70 6.56 3.14 1.76
CA TYR A 70 5.13 3.11 1.98
C TYR A 70 4.88 3.36 3.47
N TYR A 71 4.44 4.58 3.78
CA TYR A 71 4.48 5.14 5.14
C TYR A 71 5.89 5.12 5.74
N ASP A 72 6.17 4.22 6.68
CA ASP A 72 7.48 4.06 7.31
C ASP A 72 8.13 2.70 6.99
N LEU A 73 7.56 1.95 6.04
CA LEU A 73 8.10 0.69 5.55
C LEU A 73 8.91 0.92 4.29
N ASP A 74 10.16 0.48 4.31
CA ASP A 74 10.99 0.43 3.12
C ASP A 74 10.49 -0.69 2.20
N VAL A 75 10.12 -0.34 0.97
CA VAL A 75 9.50 -1.24 -0.02
C VAL A 75 10.14 -1.05 -1.39
N TYR A 76 10.08 -2.10 -2.20
CA TYR A 76 10.25 -2.03 -3.65
C TYR A 76 8.87 -2.11 -4.30
N VAL A 77 8.62 -1.28 -5.31
CA VAL A 77 7.32 -1.24 -6.00
C VAL A 77 7.49 -1.63 -7.45
N GLU A 78 6.58 -2.45 -7.95
CA GLU A 78 6.43 -2.81 -9.34
C GLU A 78 5.05 -2.37 -9.83
N LEU A 79 4.98 -1.80 -11.03
CA LEU A 79 3.77 -1.29 -11.66
C LEU A 79 3.60 -1.97 -13.01
N GLU A 80 2.60 -2.82 -13.14
CA GLU A 80 2.18 -3.34 -14.45
C GLU A 80 1.30 -2.30 -15.13
N LEU A 81 1.74 -1.89 -16.32
CA LEU A 81 1.06 -0.89 -17.12
C LEU A 81 0.13 -1.58 -18.12
N GLY A 82 -1.15 -1.19 -18.09
CA GLY A 82 -2.09 -1.45 -19.16
C GLY A 82 -2.05 -0.38 -20.24
N ASP A 83 -2.97 -0.50 -21.20
CA ASP A 83 -3.08 0.41 -22.35
C ASP A 83 -3.25 1.89 -21.98
N SER A 84 -3.82 2.19 -20.81
CA SER A 84 -4.16 3.57 -20.41
C SER A 84 -3.76 3.97 -18.99
N SER A 85 -3.66 3.01 -18.06
CA SER A 85 -3.29 3.26 -16.67
C SER A 85 -2.51 2.07 -16.08
N VAL A 86 -2.07 2.21 -14.84
CA VAL A 86 -1.56 1.08 -14.04
C VAL A 86 -2.70 0.09 -13.79
N GLU A 87 -2.46 -1.19 -14.09
CA GLU A 87 -3.41 -2.28 -13.85
C GLU A 87 -3.16 -2.99 -12.53
N VAL A 88 -1.88 -3.29 -12.24
CA VAL A 88 -1.45 -3.99 -11.03
C VAL A 88 -0.32 -3.23 -10.36
N VAL A 89 -0.36 -3.15 -9.05
CA VAL A 89 0.72 -2.62 -8.21
C VAL A 89 1.20 -3.71 -7.28
N ARG A 90 2.50 -4.00 -7.28
CA ARG A 90 3.13 -4.93 -6.32
C ARG A 90 4.10 -4.20 -5.41
N LEU A 91 3.95 -4.38 -4.10
CA LEU A 91 4.92 -3.93 -3.11
C LEU A 91 5.61 -5.16 -2.54
N ASN A 92 6.94 -5.15 -2.55
CA ASN A 92 7.77 -6.22 -2.02
C ASN A 92 8.64 -5.69 -0.88
N LEU A 93 8.65 -6.41 0.25
CA LEU A 93 9.48 -6.09 1.41
C LEU A 93 9.80 -7.34 2.24
N PRO A 94 10.91 -7.33 3.01
CA PRO A 94 11.25 -8.45 3.90
C PRO A 94 10.19 -8.67 4.97
N TYR A 95 9.93 -9.95 5.28
CA TYR A 95 9.03 -10.32 6.35
C TYR A 95 9.63 -10.01 7.72
N SER A 96 8.80 -9.40 8.58
CA SER A 96 8.94 -9.45 10.02
C SER A 96 7.56 -9.31 10.65
N ASN A 97 7.38 -9.81 11.88
CA ASN A 97 6.11 -9.63 12.62
C ASN A 97 5.70 -8.14 12.70
N LEU A 98 6.69 -7.26 12.82
CA LEU A 98 6.47 -5.81 12.85
C LEU A 98 6.03 -5.28 11.48
N SER A 99 6.74 -5.62 10.41
CA SER A 99 6.41 -5.19 9.05
C SER A 99 5.02 -5.66 8.64
N TYR A 100 4.70 -6.92 8.93
CA TYR A 100 3.39 -7.50 8.62
C TYR A 100 2.26 -6.77 9.37
N THR A 101 2.42 -6.56 10.67
CA THR A 101 1.44 -5.85 11.49
C THR A 101 1.25 -4.40 11.04
N LYS A 102 2.35 -3.70 10.73
CA LYS A 102 2.31 -2.33 10.21
C LYS A 102 1.58 -2.26 8.89
N LEU A 103 1.90 -3.16 7.97
CA LEU A 103 1.26 -3.21 6.67
C LEU A 103 -0.26 -3.40 6.79
N GLN A 104 -0.70 -4.35 7.63
CA GLN A 104 -2.13 -4.51 7.91
C GLN A 104 -2.78 -3.25 8.53
N ALA A 105 -2.04 -2.46 9.31
CA ALA A 105 -2.54 -1.19 9.85
C ALA A 105 -2.64 -0.11 8.76
N TYR A 106 -1.66 -0.04 7.86
CA TYR A 106 -1.65 0.90 6.75
C TYR A 106 -2.73 0.61 5.71
N LEU A 107 -2.98 -0.67 5.40
CA LEU A 107 -4.12 -1.06 4.57
C LEU A 107 -5.45 -0.57 5.16
N ARG A 108 -5.63 -0.66 6.49
CA ARG A 108 -6.81 -0.11 7.17
C ARG A 108 -6.85 1.41 7.12
N GLN A 109 -5.70 2.07 7.27
CA GLN A 109 -5.59 3.52 7.16
C GLN A 109 -5.96 4.01 5.76
N ASP A 110 -5.66 3.23 4.74
CA ASP A 110 -6.02 3.47 3.33
C ASP A 110 -7.48 3.07 3.00
N GLY A 111 -8.26 2.62 3.99
CA GLY A 111 -9.69 2.34 3.86
C GLY A 111 -10.04 0.92 3.43
N PHE A 112 -9.07 0.01 3.35
CA PHE A 112 -9.33 -1.39 3.10
C PHE A 112 -9.73 -2.12 4.39
N ALA A 113 -10.68 -3.04 4.28
CA ALA A 113 -11.07 -3.95 5.34
C ALA A 113 -10.65 -5.39 4.97
N LEU A 114 -10.26 -6.17 5.97
CA LEU A 114 -9.94 -7.57 5.79
C LEU A 114 -11.21 -8.33 5.39
N SER A 115 -11.16 -8.99 4.23
CA SER A 115 -12.25 -9.81 3.71
C SER A 115 -12.07 -11.28 4.07
N SER A 116 -10.84 -11.79 3.91
CA SER A 116 -10.50 -13.17 4.28
C SER A 116 -9.02 -13.29 4.61
N ILE A 117 -8.67 -14.31 5.38
CA ILE A 117 -7.29 -14.70 5.66
C ILE A 117 -7.17 -16.23 5.61
N ARG A 118 -6.07 -16.71 5.05
CA ARG A 118 -5.67 -18.12 4.98
C ARG A 118 -4.26 -18.25 5.55
N ILE A 119 -4.06 -19.22 6.43
CA ILE A 119 -2.76 -19.54 7.02
C ILE A 119 -2.53 -21.04 6.81
N GLY A 120 -1.61 -21.38 5.90
CA GLY A 120 -1.49 -22.75 5.39
C GLY A 120 -2.80 -23.23 4.75
N GLU A 121 -3.38 -24.29 5.30
CA GLU A 121 -4.63 -24.91 4.84
C GLU A 121 -5.88 -24.36 5.54
N ASP A 122 -5.70 -23.60 6.63
CA ASP A 122 -6.82 -23.07 7.40
C ASP A 122 -7.27 -21.72 6.83
N ASP A 123 -8.58 -21.51 6.71
CA ASP A 123 -9.17 -20.27 6.20
C ASP A 123 -10.18 -19.64 7.17
N PHE A 124 -10.28 -18.31 7.10
CA PHE A 124 -11.27 -17.52 7.81
C PHE A 124 -11.84 -16.44 6.88
N ASP A 125 -13.09 -16.62 6.46
CA ASP A 125 -13.86 -15.64 5.68
C ASP A 125 -14.58 -14.65 6.59
N VAL A 126 -14.01 -13.45 6.75
CA VAL A 126 -14.55 -12.40 7.63
C VAL A 126 -15.91 -11.91 7.13
N VAL A 127 -16.10 -11.78 5.82
CA VAL A 127 -17.35 -11.30 5.23
C VAL A 127 -18.49 -12.27 5.51
N ALA A 128 -18.24 -13.57 5.31
CA ALA A 128 -19.23 -14.61 5.60
C ALA A 128 -19.60 -14.66 7.08
N GLN A 129 -18.62 -14.51 7.99
CA GLN A 129 -18.86 -14.51 9.44
C GLN A 129 -19.65 -13.26 9.89
N LEU A 130 -19.35 -12.08 9.33
CA LEU A 130 -20.11 -10.85 9.62
C LEU A 130 -21.56 -10.94 9.13
N GLU A 131 -21.81 -11.46 7.93
CA GLU A 131 -23.16 -11.67 7.41
C GLU A 131 -23.93 -12.71 8.25
N GLN A 132 -23.25 -13.76 8.71
CA GLN A 132 -23.87 -14.73 9.62
C GLN A 132 -24.22 -14.10 10.97
N ALA A 133 -23.30 -13.35 11.59
CA ALA A 133 -23.55 -12.65 12.86
C ALA A 133 -24.73 -11.69 12.75
N LYS A 134 -24.82 -10.94 11.65
CA LYS A 134 -25.96 -10.06 11.34
C LYS A 134 -27.28 -10.83 11.22
N ARG A 135 -27.29 -11.98 10.53
CA ARG A 135 -28.49 -12.84 10.43
C ARG A 135 -28.92 -13.40 11.79
N GLU A 136 -27.96 -13.76 12.64
CA GLU A 136 -28.21 -14.33 13.97
C GLU A 136 -28.48 -13.27 15.05
N GLY A 137 -28.34 -11.98 14.73
CA GLY A 137 -28.49 -10.88 15.69
C GLY A 137 -27.39 -10.87 16.76
N VAL A 138 -26.22 -11.43 16.45
CA VAL A 138 -25.06 -11.46 17.34
C VAL A 138 -24.15 -10.27 17.00
N GLY A 139 -23.52 -9.68 18.03
CA GLY A 139 -22.60 -8.55 17.84
C GLY A 139 -21.34 -8.93 17.05
N TYR A 140 -20.79 -7.95 16.34
CA TYR A 140 -19.56 -8.11 15.55
C TYR A 140 -18.32 -8.39 16.43
N ASP A 141 -18.38 -8.06 17.71
CA ASP A 141 -17.34 -8.38 18.70
C ASP A 141 -17.04 -9.89 18.80
N LYS A 142 -18.04 -10.73 18.52
CA LYS A 142 -17.85 -12.18 18.46
C LYS A 142 -16.99 -12.58 17.25
N VAL A 143 -17.22 -11.96 16.10
CA VAL A 143 -16.45 -12.22 14.87
C VAL A 143 -15.02 -11.74 15.06
N ASP A 144 -14.83 -10.54 15.64
CA ASP A 144 -13.52 -10.00 15.96
C ASP A 144 -12.73 -10.95 16.87
N LYS A 145 -13.39 -11.47 17.93
CA LYS A 145 -12.77 -12.45 18.82
C LYS A 145 -12.36 -13.72 18.09
N GLN A 146 -13.24 -14.28 17.25
CA GLN A 146 -12.96 -15.50 16.49
C GLN A 146 -11.80 -15.30 15.50
N LEU A 147 -11.73 -14.15 14.84
CA LEU A 147 -10.63 -13.81 13.94
C LEU A 147 -9.30 -13.71 14.70
N VAL A 148 -9.29 -13.04 15.86
CA VAL A 148 -8.09 -12.95 16.71
C VAL A 148 -7.66 -14.33 17.19
N GLU A 149 -8.60 -15.18 17.61
CA GLU A 149 -8.30 -16.56 18.01
C GLU A 149 -7.75 -17.38 16.84
N PHE A 150 -8.30 -17.22 15.64
CA PHE A 150 -7.79 -17.85 14.42
C PHE A 150 -6.34 -17.44 14.15
N ILE A 151 -6.06 -16.14 14.01
CA ILE A 151 -4.72 -15.63 13.68
C ILE A 151 -3.64 -16.07 14.68
N ASN A 152 -4.00 -16.16 15.96
CA ASN A 152 -3.06 -16.53 17.03
C ASN A 152 -3.01 -18.03 17.31
N SER A 153 -3.81 -18.84 16.61
CA SER A 153 -3.80 -20.29 16.78
C SER A 153 -2.53 -20.91 16.16
N PRO A 154 -2.06 -22.07 16.66
CA PRO A 154 -0.92 -22.73 16.04
C PRO A 154 -1.28 -23.23 14.63
N HIS A 155 -0.69 -22.61 13.61
CA HIS A 155 -0.77 -23.09 12.24
C HIS A 155 0.53 -23.80 11.85
N HIS A 156 0.43 -24.88 11.10
CA HIS A 156 1.59 -25.66 10.62
C HIS A 156 2.20 -25.07 9.33
N SER A 157 2.16 -23.75 9.17
CA SER A 157 2.68 -23.05 7.99
C SER A 157 3.18 -21.65 8.34
N SER A 158 4.25 -21.22 7.67
CA SER A 158 4.66 -19.81 7.63
C SER A 158 3.94 -19.03 6.53
N GLU A 159 3.31 -19.72 5.58
CA GLU A 159 2.61 -19.11 4.47
C GLU A 159 1.27 -18.54 4.91
N GLN A 160 1.04 -17.27 4.60
CA GLN A 160 -0.18 -16.53 4.93
C GLN A 160 -0.64 -15.74 3.72
N MET A 161 -1.94 -15.73 3.47
CA MET A 161 -2.54 -14.95 2.41
C MET A 161 -3.80 -14.28 2.93
N SER A 162 -3.94 -12.99 2.70
CA SER A 162 -5.12 -12.23 3.12
C SER A 162 -5.63 -11.38 1.97
N VAL A 163 -6.96 -11.30 1.86
CA VAL A 163 -7.65 -10.48 0.87
C VAL A 163 -8.28 -9.30 1.60
N TRP A 164 -8.07 -8.10 1.07
CA TRP A 164 -8.57 -6.86 1.62
C TRP A 164 -9.38 -6.12 0.56
N SER A 165 -10.51 -5.53 0.93
CA SER A 165 -11.39 -4.84 -0.01
C SER A 165 -11.98 -3.57 0.58
N VAL A 166 -12.40 -2.64 -0.28
CA VAL A 166 -13.09 -1.42 0.16
C VAL A 166 -14.55 -1.75 0.49
N PRO A 167 -15.03 -1.54 1.73
CA PRO A 167 -16.42 -1.81 2.10
C PRO A 167 -17.44 -1.01 1.27
N ASN A 168 -18.62 -1.59 1.00
CA ASN A 168 -19.79 -0.92 0.37
C ASN A 168 -19.62 -0.39 -1.07
N SER A 169 -18.54 -0.76 -1.76
CA SER A 169 -18.26 -0.41 -3.15
C SER A 169 -19.15 -1.13 -4.18
N SER A 170 -19.95 -2.11 -3.74
CA SER A 170 -20.94 -2.86 -4.54
C SER A 170 -22.28 -2.14 -4.76
N SER A 171 -22.41 -0.85 -4.39
CA SER A 171 -23.68 -0.11 -4.43
C SER A 171 -23.97 0.66 -5.73
N SER A 172 -23.15 0.53 -6.78
CA SER A 172 -23.43 1.16 -8.08
C SER A 172 -23.39 0.13 -9.22
N SER A 173 -24.49 0.10 -9.97
CA SER A 173 -24.85 -0.81 -11.06
C SER A 173 -24.01 -0.68 -12.34
N SER A 174 -22.72 -0.38 -12.20
CA SER A 174 -21.74 -0.30 -13.28
C SER A 174 -20.54 -1.17 -12.91
N ARG A 175 -20.22 -2.12 -13.79
CA ARG A 175 -19.20 -3.18 -13.66
C ARG A 175 -17.75 -2.65 -13.54
N SER A 176 -17.44 -1.92 -12.48
CA SER A 176 -16.04 -1.76 -12.04
C SER A 176 -15.96 -2.51 -10.72
N SER A 177 -15.25 -3.64 -10.70
CA SER A 177 -14.91 -4.31 -9.47
C SER A 177 -14.20 -3.30 -8.57
N ALA A 178 -14.57 -3.24 -7.30
CA ALA A 178 -13.88 -2.37 -6.36
C ALA A 178 -12.41 -2.78 -6.25
N PRO A 179 -11.49 -1.84 -6.00
CA PRO A 179 -10.10 -2.21 -5.77
C PRO A 179 -10.01 -3.16 -4.58
N TRP A 180 -9.16 -4.18 -4.72
CA TRP A 180 -8.89 -5.16 -3.68
C TRP A 180 -7.40 -5.48 -3.66
N ILE A 181 -6.93 -5.93 -2.50
CA ILE A 181 -5.53 -6.19 -2.23
C ILE A 181 -5.36 -7.65 -1.81
N GLN A 182 -4.36 -8.31 -2.37
CA GLN A 182 -3.81 -9.55 -1.84
C GLN A 182 -2.53 -9.22 -1.06
N LEU A 183 -2.49 -9.59 0.21
CA LEU A 183 -1.29 -9.57 1.02
C LEU A 183 -0.85 -11.01 1.26
N HIS A 184 0.28 -11.38 0.67
CA HIS A 184 0.92 -12.68 0.81
C HIS A 184 2.20 -12.58 1.64
N SER A 185 2.42 -13.59 2.48
CA SER A 185 3.67 -13.83 3.18
C SER A 185 4.07 -15.28 2.94
N ASP A 186 5.29 -15.52 2.49
CA ASP A 186 5.86 -16.86 2.33
C ASP A 186 6.72 -17.31 3.54
N GLY A 187 6.89 -16.42 4.52
CA GLY A 187 7.74 -16.60 5.70
C GLY A 187 9.06 -15.82 5.65
N ASP A 188 9.50 -15.40 4.46
CA ASP A 188 10.72 -14.63 4.24
C ASP A 188 10.43 -13.22 3.72
N ASN A 189 9.41 -13.08 2.88
CA ASN A 189 8.98 -11.84 2.26
C ASN A 189 7.49 -11.57 2.46
N LEU A 190 7.12 -10.32 2.20
CA LEU A 190 5.77 -9.84 2.07
C LEU A 190 5.59 -9.29 0.66
N THR A 191 4.50 -9.70 0.01
CA THR A 191 4.06 -9.17 -1.27
C THR A 191 2.65 -8.64 -1.13
N VAL A 192 2.46 -7.37 -1.49
CA VAL A 192 1.16 -6.71 -1.57
C VAL A 192 0.83 -6.51 -3.03
N GLU A 193 -0.24 -7.11 -3.51
CA GLU A 193 -0.74 -6.89 -4.86
C GLU A 193 -2.07 -6.14 -4.79
N LEU A 194 -2.10 -4.91 -5.29
CA LEU A 194 -3.33 -4.14 -5.47
C LEU A 194 -3.84 -4.34 -6.89
N ASN A 195 -5.05 -4.89 -6.97
CA ASN A 195 -5.79 -5.14 -8.19
C ASN A 195 -6.92 -4.11 -8.32
N ARG A 196 -6.94 -3.36 -9.43
CA ARG A 196 -7.85 -2.22 -9.61
C ARG A 196 -9.10 -2.52 -10.46
N PHE A 197 -9.25 -3.73 -11.04
CA PHE A 197 -10.37 -4.10 -11.94
C PHE A 197 -10.76 -5.58 -11.87
#